data_AF-A0A7W8AES3-F1
#
_entry.id   AF-A0A7W8AES3-F1
#
_cell.length_a   1.000
_cell.length_b   1.000
_cell.length_c   1.000
_cell.angle_alpha   90.00
_cell.angle_beta   90.00
_cell.angle_gamma   90.00
#
_symmetry.space_group_name_H-M   'P 1'
#
loop_
_entity.id
_entity.type
_entity.pdbx_description
1 polymer ?
#
loop_
_entity_poly.entity_id
_entity_poly.type
_entity_poly.pdbx_seq_one_letter_code
_entity_poly.pdbx_strand_id
1 'polypeptide(L)'
;MSRRRRLQRPWDPPWLKIAGVAAGAFSAVFALLSLVGDEIGRADARKPSPTPMEVASPGAGVAKPRAAAVPDRFIGTWIGLVDDEDMDTPFPVEILLRRGGLGQIVGKVRYESLKCAGVVRLFEVSSRKLSVQESLTVATEQCDDDLVTLKYQANGTLYYTYGDGEGRAVLSRQGQ
;
A
#
# COMPACT_ATOMS: atom_id res chain seq x y z
N MET A 1 -36.95 8.03 -22.56
CA MET A 1 -35.64 7.63 -23.13
C MET A 1 -34.91 8.88 -23.60
N SER A 2 -33.85 9.32 -22.92
CA SER A 2 -32.81 10.14 -23.55
C SER A 2 -31.53 10.09 -22.69
N ARG A 3 -30.52 9.39 -23.21
CA ARG A 3 -29.22 9.16 -22.58
C ARG A 3 -28.39 10.44 -22.70
N ARG A 4 -28.11 11.13 -21.60
CA ARG A 4 -26.97 12.06 -21.56
C ARG A 4 -25.70 11.27 -21.25
N ARG A 5 -24.98 10.88 -22.31
CA ARG A 5 -23.59 10.43 -22.22
C ARG A 5 -22.76 11.62 -21.74
N ARG A 6 -22.46 11.67 -20.45
CA ARG A 6 -21.43 12.55 -19.90
C ARG A 6 -20.11 11.90 -20.30
N LEU A 7 -19.44 12.49 -21.30
CA LEU A 7 -18.08 12.13 -21.70
C LEU A 7 -17.17 12.36 -20.49
N GLN A 8 -16.94 11.31 -19.70
CA GLN A 8 -15.78 11.23 -18.81
C GLN A 8 -14.55 11.28 -19.72
N ARG A 9 -13.92 12.45 -19.80
CA ARG A 9 -12.60 12.55 -20.40
C ARG A 9 -11.65 11.73 -19.52
N PRO A 10 -10.96 10.70 -20.04
CA PRO A 10 -9.89 10.08 -19.30
C PRO A 10 -8.82 11.15 -19.02
N TRP A 11 -8.45 11.30 -17.75
CA TRP A 11 -7.38 12.21 -17.33
C TRP A 11 -6.04 11.59 -17.76
N ASP A 12 -5.56 11.98 -18.94
CA ASP A 12 -4.18 11.74 -19.36
C ASP A 12 -3.26 12.73 -18.62
N PRO A 13 -2.26 12.24 -17.86
CA PRO A 13 -1.30 13.11 -17.19
C PRO A 13 -0.37 13.78 -18.23
N PRO A 14 0.03 15.06 -18.03
CA PRO A 14 0.85 15.80 -19.00
C PRO A 14 2.30 15.32 -19.13
N TRP A 15 2.71 14.21 -18.50
CA TRP A 15 4.09 13.70 -18.52
C TRP A 15 4.26 12.35 -19.23
N LEU A 16 3.21 11.77 -19.82
CA LEU A 16 3.32 10.51 -20.57
C LEU A 16 3.83 10.72 -22.02
N LYS A 17 5.08 11.17 -22.16
CA LYS A 17 5.83 11.10 -23.42
C LYS A 17 7.31 10.80 -23.16
N ILE A 18 7.66 9.54 -22.91
CA ILE A 18 8.98 9.01 -23.24
C ILE A 18 8.83 7.57 -23.74
N ALA A 19 8.90 7.40 -25.05
CA ALA A 19 9.31 6.15 -25.70
C ALA A 19 10.84 6.18 -25.85
N GLY A 20 11.52 5.07 -25.58
CA GLY A 20 12.96 4.96 -25.83
C GLY A 20 13.59 3.71 -25.22
N VAL A 21 13.72 2.67 -26.04
CA VAL A 21 14.34 1.37 -25.78
C VAL A 21 15.85 1.50 -25.53
N ALA A 22 16.39 0.77 -24.56
CA ALA A 22 17.78 0.30 -24.62
C ALA A 22 17.84 -1.14 -24.06
N ALA A 23 17.96 -2.09 -24.99
CA ALA A 23 18.42 -3.44 -24.71
C ALA A 23 19.88 -3.37 -24.23
N GLY A 24 20.21 -4.05 -23.14
CA GLY A 24 21.56 -4.02 -22.57
C GLY A 24 21.91 -5.29 -21.80
N ALA A 25 22.45 -6.26 -22.54
CA ALA A 25 23.46 -7.25 -22.15
C ALA A 25 23.29 -8.09 -20.87
N PHE A 26 23.06 -9.38 -21.08
CA PHE A 26 23.48 -10.46 -20.18
C PHE A 26 25.01 -10.41 -19.99
N SER A 27 25.48 -10.56 -18.76
CA SER A 27 26.82 -11.07 -18.49
C SER A 27 26.77 -11.97 -17.27
N ALA A 28 26.82 -13.27 -17.56
CA ALA A 28 27.17 -14.30 -16.60
C ALA A 28 28.67 -14.24 -16.36
N VAL A 29 29.12 -14.25 -15.10
CA VAL A 29 30.47 -14.71 -14.74
C VAL A 29 30.36 -15.61 -13.53
N PHE A 30 30.62 -16.89 -13.82
CA PHE A 30 31.00 -17.95 -12.90
C PHE A 30 32.27 -17.58 -12.11
N ALA A 31 32.31 -17.90 -10.82
CA ALA A 31 33.57 -18.27 -10.19
C ALA A 31 33.30 -19.30 -9.07
N LEU A 32 33.70 -20.53 -9.36
CA LEU A 32 33.91 -21.60 -8.39
C LEU A 32 34.94 -21.15 -7.34
N LEU A 33 34.74 -21.58 -6.09
CA LEU A 33 35.87 -21.91 -5.22
C LEU A 33 35.58 -23.25 -4.54
N SER A 34 36.36 -24.26 -4.93
CA SER A 34 36.39 -25.59 -4.33
C SER A 34 37.41 -25.65 -3.18
N LEU A 35 37.18 -26.63 -2.30
CA LEU A 35 38.17 -27.49 -1.63
C LEU A 35 39.10 -26.89 -0.56
N VAL A 36 38.87 -27.30 0.70
CA VAL A 36 39.92 -27.79 1.60
C VAL A 36 39.36 -28.93 2.46
N GLY A 37 40.09 -30.03 2.56
CA GLY A 37 40.08 -30.88 3.76
C GLY A 37 39.76 -32.36 3.57
N ASP A 38 40.75 -33.11 3.08
CA ASP A 38 40.91 -34.57 3.23
C ASP A 38 41.32 -34.90 4.68
N GLU A 39 40.84 -36.00 5.26
CA GLU A 39 41.65 -36.89 6.11
C GLU A 39 40.88 -38.17 6.51
N ILE A 40 41.65 -39.25 6.60
CA ILE A 40 41.25 -40.65 6.48
C ILE A 40 41.25 -41.28 7.87
N GLY A 41 40.19 -42.01 8.25
CA GLY A 41 40.14 -42.78 9.50
C GLY A 41 39.44 -44.12 9.32
N ARG A 42 40.21 -45.20 9.18
CA ARG A 42 39.76 -46.60 9.11
C ARG A 42 39.92 -47.27 10.48
N ALA A 43 38.85 -47.86 11.03
CA ALA A 43 38.78 -49.29 11.44
C ALA A 43 37.74 -49.57 12.55
N ASP A 44 37.05 -50.70 12.34
CA ASP A 44 36.47 -51.68 13.27
C ASP A 44 35.11 -51.47 14.00
N ALA A 45 34.11 -52.18 13.44
CA ALA A 45 33.27 -53.20 14.07
C ALA A 45 32.60 -52.94 15.45
N ARG A 46 31.26 -52.76 15.46
CA ARG A 46 30.27 -53.61 16.19
C ARG A 46 28.81 -53.11 15.99
N LYS A 47 27.92 -54.08 15.76
CA LYS A 47 26.42 -54.12 15.81
C LYS A 47 25.85 -53.46 17.10
N PRO A 48 24.54 -53.08 17.28
CA PRO A 48 23.33 -53.25 16.45
C PRO A 48 22.50 -51.95 16.18
N SER A 49 21.52 -52.11 15.29
CA SER A 49 20.49 -51.15 14.88
C SER A 49 19.67 -50.56 16.04
N PRO A 50 19.51 -49.22 16.12
CA PRO A 50 18.34 -48.59 16.67
C PRO A 50 17.35 -48.26 15.54
N THR A 51 16.11 -48.68 15.73
CA THR A 51 14.94 -48.29 14.92
C THR A 51 14.89 -46.78 14.74
N PRO A 52 14.82 -46.21 13.53
CA PRO A 52 14.40 -44.83 13.38
C PRO A 52 12.88 -44.82 13.65
N MET A 53 12.47 -44.45 14.86
CA MET A 53 11.19 -43.77 15.00
C MET A 53 11.38 -42.38 14.40
N GLU A 54 11.35 -42.30 13.08
CA GLU A 54 11.14 -41.03 12.39
C GLU A 54 9.67 -40.67 12.59
N VAL A 55 9.38 -40.06 13.74
CA VAL A 55 8.20 -39.22 13.86
C VAL A 55 8.48 -38.01 12.96
N ALA A 56 8.15 -38.14 11.68
CA ALA A 56 8.00 -37.01 10.80
C ALA A 56 6.84 -36.16 11.34
N SER A 57 7.16 -35.31 12.31
CA SER A 57 6.32 -34.18 12.68
C SER A 57 6.32 -33.26 11.46
N PRO A 58 5.19 -33.00 10.81
CA PRO A 58 5.12 -31.96 9.80
C PRO A 58 5.42 -30.66 10.53
N GLY A 59 6.66 -30.18 10.37
CA GLY A 59 7.02 -28.83 10.76
C GLY A 59 6.07 -27.91 10.00
N ALA A 60 5.02 -27.46 10.70
CA ALA A 60 4.23 -26.34 10.27
C ALA A 60 5.21 -25.18 10.18
N GLY A 61 5.70 -24.94 8.96
CA GLY A 61 6.57 -23.82 8.67
C GLY A 61 5.90 -22.60 9.27
N VAL A 62 6.58 -21.95 10.22
CA VAL A 62 6.12 -20.70 10.81
C VAL A 62 5.96 -19.74 9.65
N ALA A 63 4.73 -19.57 9.18
CA ALA A 63 4.43 -18.66 8.09
C ALA A 63 4.93 -17.29 8.55
N LYS A 64 5.90 -16.73 7.80
CA LYS A 64 6.38 -15.38 8.03
C LYS A 64 5.16 -14.47 8.18
N PRO A 65 5.05 -13.65 9.24
CA PRO A 65 3.92 -12.76 9.41
C PRO A 65 3.72 -11.98 8.11
N ARG A 66 2.56 -12.13 7.49
CA ARG A 66 2.23 -11.38 6.27
C ARG A 66 2.26 -9.91 6.66
N ALA A 67 3.16 -9.14 6.04
CA ALA A 67 3.24 -7.71 6.28
C ALA A 67 1.85 -7.10 6.11
N ALA A 68 1.43 -6.30 7.10
CA ALA A 68 0.11 -5.71 7.09
C ALA A 68 0.01 -4.75 5.89
N ALA A 69 -1.06 -4.90 5.11
CA ALA A 69 -1.23 -4.22 3.83
C ALA A 69 -2.66 -3.70 3.67
N VAL A 70 -2.83 -2.70 2.80
CA VAL A 70 -4.14 -2.09 2.50
C VAL A 70 -5.16 -3.17 2.08
N PRO A 71 -6.27 -3.36 2.82
CA PRO A 71 -7.29 -4.32 2.46
C PRO A 71 -8.03 -3.90 1.18
N ASP A 72 -8.43 -4.87 0.34
CA ASP A 72 -9.03 -4.60 -0.98
C ASP A 72 -10.27 -3.69 -0.91
N ARG A 73 -11.04 -3.74 0.19
CA ARG A 73 -12.21 -2.85 0.39
C ARG A 73 -11.84 -1.37 0.39
N PHE A 74 -10.62 -0.98 0.71
CA PHE A 74 -10.18 0.41 0.68
C PHE A 74 -9.69 0.84 -0.71
N ILE A 75 -9.23 -0.11 -1.55
CA ILE A 75 -8.60 0.20 -2.85
C ILE A 75 -9.61 0.84 -3.79
N GLY A 76 -9.26 1.98 -4.37
CA GLY A 76 -10.08 2.73 -5.31
C GLY A 76 -10.02 4.24 -5.06
N THR A 77 -10.80 4.99 -5.84
CA THR A 77 -10.95 6.44 -5.65
C THR A 77 -12.17 6.72 -4.80
N TRP A 78 -12.02 7.60 -3.82
CA TRP A 78 -13.05 8.03 -2.89
C TRP A 78 -13.16 9.54 -2.91
N ILE A 79 -14.39 10.04 -2.90
CA ILE A 79 -14.68 11.47 -2.98
C ILE A 79 -15.69 11.88 -1.92
N GLY A 80 -15.55 13.08 -1.38
CA GLY A 80 -16.49 13.66 -0.42
C GLY A 80 -16.22 15.14 -0.19
N LEU A 81 -16.94 15.71 0.76
CA LEU A 81 -16.74 17.08 1.24
C LEU A 81 -16.27 17.00 2.70
N VAL A 82 -15.15 17.63 3.00
CA VAL A 82 -14.63 17.81 4.34
C VAL A 82 -15.34 18.99 4.97
N ASP A 83 -15.95 18.74 6.12
CA ASP A 83 -16.40 19.74 7.08
C ASP A 83 -15.25 19.93 8.07
N ASP A 84 -14.69 21.14 8.14
CA ASP A 84 -13.52 21.52 8.93
C ASP A 84 -13.93 22.66 9.85
N GLU A 85 -13.56 22.57 11.13
CA GLU A 85 -13.93 23.54 12.16
C GLU A 85 -13.31 24.94 11.95
N ASP A 86 -12.15 25.02 11.28
CA ASP A 86 -11.43 26.27 11.00
C ASP A 86 -11.79 26.89 9.64
N MET A 87 -12.67 26.24 8.88
CA MET A 87 -13.08 26.68 7.53
C MET A 87 -14.58 26.96 7.45
N ASP A 88 -14.95 28.15 6.96
CA ASP A 88 -16.36 28.55 6.79
C ASP A 88 -17.15 27.72 5.76
N THR A 89 -16.47 27.01 4.87
CA THR A 89 -17.11 26.28 3.76
C THR A 89 -16.49 24.91 3.58
N PRO A 90 -17.30 23.84 3.52
CA PRO A 90 -16.81 22.51 3.23
C PRO A 90 -16.08 22.43 1.89
N PHE A 91 -14.98 21.68 1.84
CA PHE A 91 -14.14 21.57 0.64
C PHE A 91 -14.05 20.13 0.11
N PRO A 92 -13.93 19.95 -1.21
CA PRO A 92 -13.85 18.62 -1.81
C PRO A 92 -12.52 17.94 -1.51
N VAL A 93 -12.59 16.68 -1.07
CA VAL A 93 -11.46 15.76 -0.99
C VAL A 93 -11.64 14.62 -1.98
N GLU A 94 -10.54 14.28 -2.65
CA GLU A 94 -10.41 13.06 -3.44
C GLU A 94 -9.19 12.28 -2.96
N ILE A 95 -9.38 11.01 -2.62
CA ILE A 95 -8.30 10.10 -2.24
C ILE A 95 -8.32 8.84 -3.09
N LEU A 96 -7.18 8.55 -3.73
CA LEU A 96 -6.95 7.31 -4.48
C LEU A 96 -6.07 6.38 -3.65
N LEU A 97 -6.61 5.22 -3.31
CA LEU A 97 -5.89 4.16 -2.57
C LEU A 97 -5.56 2.97 -3.47
N ARG A 98 -4.35 2.46 -3.33
CA ARG A 98 -3.77 1.33 -4.05
C ARG A 98 -3.20 0.31 -3.07
N ARG A 99 -2.78 -0.84 -3.59
CA ARG A 99 -2.08 -1.86 -2.79
C ARG A 99 -0.75 -1.32 -2.29
N GLY A 100 -0.41 -1.68 -1.06
CA GLY A 100 0.90 -1.46 -0.46
C GLY A 100 0.89 -1.82 1.03
N GLY A 101 2.08 -1.92 1.60
CA GLY A 101 2.31 -2.27 3.00
C GLY A 101 2.61 -1.05 3.88
N LEU A 102 2.76 -1.31 5.19
CA LEU A 102 3.19 -0.30 6.16
C LEU A 102 4.46 0.41 5.69
N GLY A 103 4.50 1.73 5.88
CA GLY A 103 5.60 2.60 5.48
C GLY A 103 5.69 2.87 3.97
N GLN A 104 4.85 2.27 3.13
CA GLN A 104 4.86 2.53 1.68
C GLN A 104 3.88 3.63 1.29
N ILE A 105 4.16 4.31 0.17
CA ILE A 105 3.17 5.19 -0.46
C ILE A 105 2.07 4.30 -1.04
N VAL A 106 0.85 4.47 -0.53
CA VAL A 106 -0.31 3.66 -0.91
C VAL A 106 -1.36 4.45 -1.67
N GLY A 107 -1.14 5.73 -1.91
CA GLY A 107 -2.14 6.54 -2.57
C GLY A 107 -1.73 7.97 -2.87
N LYS A 108 -2.73 8.72 -3.31
CA LYS A 108 -2.66 10.16 -3.57
C LYS A 108 -3.90 10.83 -2.97
N VAL A 109 -3.74 12.08 -2.57
CA VAL A 109 -4.82 12.93 -2.09
C VAL A 109 -4.85 14.24 -2.87
N ARG A 110 -6.04 14.83 -3.01
CA ARG A 110 -6.25 16.12 -3.64
C ARG A 110 -7.39 16.89 -2.96
N TYR A 111 -7.14 18.17 -2.73
CA TYR A 111 -8.10 19.16 -2.24
C TYR A 111 -8.22 20.27 -3.30
N GLU A 112 -9.16 20.11 -4.24
CA GLU A 112 -9.19 20.92 -5.47
C GLU A 112 -9.40 22.41 -5.21
N SER A 113 -10.33 22.78 -4.31
CA SER A 113 -10.60 24.19 -3.98
C SER A 113 -9.42 24.88 -3.29
N LEU A 114 -8.62 24.11 -2.55
CA LEU A 114 -7.42 24.59 -1.84
C LEU A 114 -6.16 24.54 -2.73
N LYS A 115 -6.27 23.95 -3.93
CA LYS A 115 -5.15 23.71 -4.86
C LYS A 115 -4.02 22.89 -4.24
N CYS A 116 -4.36 21.95 -3.35
CA CYS A 116 -3.41 21.10 -2.66
C CYS A 116 -3.49 19.65 -3.13
N ALA A 117 -2.34 18.99 -3.23
CA ALA A 117 -2.24 17.60 -3.64
C ALA A 117 -0.97 16.93 -3.12
N GLY A 118 -1.07 15.65 -2.81
CA GLY A 118 0.03 14.91 -2.21
C GLY A 118 -0.04 13.42 -2.43
N VAL A 119 0.87 12.75 -1.72
CA VAL A 119 0.88 11.30 -1.58
C VAL A 119 0.49 10.93 -0.15
N VAL A 120 -0.02 9.71 0.02
CA VAL A 120 -0.33 9.19 1.35
C VAL A 120 0.46 7.90 1.61
N ARG A 121 1.11 7.83 2.77
CA ARG A 121 1.92 6.70 3.23
C ARG A 121 1.16 5.92 4.29
N LEU A 122 1.11 4.59 4.17
CA LEU A 122 0.41 3.77 5.16
C LEU A 122 1.16 3.75 6.49
N PHE A 123 0.51 4.20 7.57
CA PHE A 123 1.07 4.25 8.91
C PHE A 123 0.50 3.15 9.81
N GLU A 124 -0.82 2.93 9.78
CA GLU A 124 -1.49 1.84 10.50
C GLU A 124 -2.52 1.16 9.62
N VAL A 125 -2.77 -0.12 9.90
CA VAL A 125 -3.79 -0.89 9.17
C VAL A 125 -4.48 -1.93 10.05
N SER A 126 -5.78 -2.03 9.84
CA SER A 126 -6.64 -3.12 10.31
C SER A 126 -7.64 -3.49 9.21
N SER A 127 -8.54 -4.44 9.48
CA SER A 127 -9.59 -4.82 8.53
C SER A 127 -10.60 -3.69 8.23
N ARG A 128 -10.73 -2.68 9.11
CA ARG A 128 -11.73 -1.60 9.01
C ARG A 128 -11.18 -0.18 9.22
N LYS A 129 -9.90 -0.01 9.55
CA LYS A 129 -9.24 1.29 9.72
C LYS A 129 -7.91 1.31 8.98
N LEU A 130 -7.63 2.39 8.27
CA LEU A 130 -6.30 2.81 7.87
C LEU A 130 -5.96 4.11 8.57
N SER A 131 -4.69 4.28 8.96
CA SER A 131 -4.12 5.60 9.24
C SER A 131 -3.06 5.84 8.17
N VAL A 132 -3.14 6.97 7.47
CA VAL A 132 -2.20 7.33 6.40
C VAL A 132 -1.60 8.70 6.69
N GLN A 133 -0.28 8.79 6.62
CA GLN A 133 0.41 10.06 6.72
C GLN A 133 0.35 10.76 5.37
N GLU A 134 -0.17 11.98 5.33
CA GLU A 134 -0.11 12.83 4.15
C GLU A 134 1.27 13.44 3.99
N SER A 135 1.67 13.63 2.74
CA SER A 135 2.82 14.45 2.36
C SER A 135 2.43 15.23 1.12
N LEU A 136 2.09 16.50 1.32
CA LEU A 136 1.59 17.41 0.29
C LEU A 136 2.76 17.89 -0.57
N THR A 137 2.74 17.45 -1.84
CA THR A 137 3.77 17.80 -2.83
C THR A 137 3.44 19.08 -3.60
N VAL A 138 2.17 19.47 -3.57
CA VAL A 138 1.65 20.74 -4.04
C VAL A 138 0.82 21.29 -2.88
N ALA A 139 1.27 22.39 -2.29
CA ALA A 139 0.63 23.00 -1.12
C ALA A 139 0.58 24.51 -1.30
N THR A 140 -0.50 25.12 -0.80
CA THR A 140 -0.58 26.55 -0.51
C THR A 140 -0.33 26.76 0.98
N GLU A 141 -0.29 28.00 1.47
CA GLU A 141 -0.11 28.29 2.91
C GLU A 141 -1.22 27.75 3.81
N GLN A 142 -2.33 27.29 3.23
CA GLN A 142 -3.52 26.78 3.92
C GLN A 142 -3.50 25.24 4.07
N CYS A 143 -2.40 24.59 3.71
CA CYS A 143 -2.33 23.15 3.60
C CYS A 143 -1.11 22.61 4.32
N ASP A 144 -1.37 21.79 5.34
CA ASP A 144 -0.35 21.13 6.14
C ASP A 144 -0.41 19.61 5.96
N ASP A 145 0.72 18.95 6.24
CA ASP A 145 0.78 17.50 6.31
C ASP A 145 0.08 17.01 7.58
N ASP A 146 -0.82 16.04 7.46
CA ASP A 146 -1.56 15.48 8.60
C ASP A 146 -1.64 13.94 8.56
N LEU A 147 -1.97 13.33 9.70
CA LEU A 147 -2.32 11.92 9.82
C LEU A 147 -3.82 11.74 9.58
N VAL A 148 -4.17 11.29 8.40
CA VAL A 148 -5.55 10.98 8.03
C VAL A 148 -5.95 9.58 8.52
N THR A 149 -7.11 9.49 9.18
CA THR A 149 -7.75 8.22 9.54
C THR A 149 -8.91 7.92 8.60
N LEU A 150 -8.93 6.71 8.05
CA LEU A 150 -9.99 6.20 7.17
C LEU A 150 -10.65 4.97 7.79
N LYS A 151 -11.94 5.04 8.09
CA LYS A 151 -12.73 3.93 8.63
C LYS A 151 -13.74 3.44 7.60
N TYR A 152 -13.63 2.17 7.20
CA TYR A 152 -14.59 1.55 6.28
C TYR A 152 -15.89 1.23 7.00
N GLN A 153 -17.00 1.79 6.50
CA GLN A 153 -18.32 1.64 7.08
C GLN A 153 -19.09 0.47 6.45
N ALA A 154 -20.11 -0.04 7.14
CA ALA A 154 -20.87 -1.21 6.71
C ALA A 154 -21.70 -0.97 5.44
N ASN A 155 -22.10 0.28 5.21
CA ASN A 155 -22.80 0.78 4.02
C ASN A 155 -21.88 0.98 2.80
N GLY A 156 -20.58 0.69 2.92
CA GLY A 156 -19.62 0.80 1.83
C GLY A 156 -18.98 2.18 1.63
N THR A 157 -19.20 3.14 2.53
CA THR A 157 -18.51 4.44 2.54
C THR A 157 -17.22 4.42 3.37
N LEU A 158 -16.36 5.43 3.19
CA LEU A 158 -15.25 5.69 4.10
C LEU A 158 -15.56 6.90 4.98
N TYR A 159 -15.47 6.74 6.29
CA TYR A 159 -15.39 7.87 7.19
C TYR A 159 -13.95 8.36 7.25
N TYR A 160 -13.74 9.63 6.93
CA TYR A 160 -12.45 10.31 6.83
C TYR A 160 -12.33 11.33 7.96
N THR A 161 -11.17 11.40 8.61
CA THR A 161 -10.84 12.43 9.60
C THR A 161 -9.36 12.80 9.61
N TYR A 162 -9.03 14.04 9.97
CA TYR A 162 -7.68 14.50 10.36
C TYR A 162 -7.77 15.43 11.59
N GLY A 163 -6.64 15.96 12.09
CA GLY A 163 -6.62 16.92 13.20
C GLY A 163 -7.38 16.45 14.45
N ASP A 164 -7.30 15.14 14.75
CA ASP A 164 -8.07 14.50 15.83
C ASP A 164 -9.60 14.71 15.78
N GLY A 165 -10.14 15.05 14.61
CA GLY A 165 -11.58 15.24 14.38
C GLY A 165 -11.96 16.61 13.84
N GLU A 166 -11.01 17.55 13.77
CA GLU A 166 -11.15 18.89 13.18
C GLU A 166 -11.78 18.82 11.78
N GLY A 167 -11.15 18.10 10.86
CA GLY A 167 -11.71 17.81 9.55
C GLY A 167 -12.39 16.45 9.50
N ARG A 168 -13.61 16.40 8.95
CA ARG A 168 -14.38 15.15 8.83
C ARG A 168 -15.19 15.06 7.54
N ALA A 169 -15.27 13.86 6.98
CA ALA A 169 -16.07 13.60 5.78
C ALA A 169 -16.61 12.16 5.74
N VAL A 170 -17.70 11.99 5.00
CA VAL A 170 -18.14 10.67 4.51
C VAL A 170 -17.84 10.60 3.02
N LEU A 171 -16.93 9.72 2.64
CA LEU A 171 -16.49 9.54 1.26
C LEU A 171 -17.24 8.41 0.59
N SER A 172 -17.69 8.67 -0.64
CA SER A 172 -18.29 7.68 -1.52
C SER A 172 -17.28 7.22 -2.56
N ARG A 173 -17.35 5.96 -2.95
CA ARG A 173 -16.47 5.43 -4.01
C ARG A 173 -16.86 6.05 -5.33
N GLN A 174 -15.89 6.59 -6.04
CA GLN A 174 -16.12 7.13 -7.38
C GLN A 174 -16.51 6.00 -8.35
N GLY A 175 -17.62 6.18 -9.07
CA GLY A 175 -18.11 5.22 -10.06
C GLY A 175 -18.98 4.09 -9.52
N GLN A 176 -19.46 4.20 -8.28
CA GLN A 176 -20.56 3.38 -7.74
C GLN A 176 -21.89 4.12 -7.75
#